data_AF-F2B8S2-F1
#
_entry.id   AF-F2B8S2-F1
#
_cell.length_a   1.000
_cell.length_b   1.000
_cell.length_c   1.000
_cell.angle_alpha   90.00
_cell.angle_beta   90.00
_cell.angle_gamma   90.00
#
_symmetry.space_group_name_H-M   'P 1'
#
loop_
_entity.id
_entity.type
_entity.pdbx_description
1 polymer ?
#
loop_
_entity_poly.entity_id
_entity_poly.type
_entity_poly.pdbx_seq_one_letter_code
_entity_poly.pdbx_strand_id
1 'polypeptide(L)'
;MKRKLSFIPVLIALSGCAPTPRIVRIQAQNDDLVLNLATETHPCGTISLGAERISYIIACTQGGKANLPRHSVRLNWQAGELAATRADNGIPLFRVRCNRTQFDQIKAWQHAAPKQ
;
A
#
# COMPACT_ATOMS: atom_id res chain seq x y z
N MET A 1 -35.76 14.69 -43.01
CA MET A 1 -35.19 15.09 -41.71
C MET A 1 -33.78 14.50 -41.59
N LYS A 2 -32.72 15.31 -41.66
CA LYS A 2 -31.31 14.85 -41.64
C LYS A 2 -30.81 14.81 -40.19
N ARG A 3 -30.52 13.62 -39.65
CA ARG A 3 -29.88 13.44 -38.34
C ARG A 3 -28.38 13.76 -38.46
N LYS A 4 -27.94 14.84 -37.80
CA LYS A 4 -26.51 15.13 -37.58
C LYS A 4 -26.01 14.18 -36.49
N LEU A 5 -25.11 13.25 -36.84
CA LEU A 5 -24.28 12.55 -35.86
C LEU A 5 -23.22 13.54 -35.36
N SER A 6 -23.36 13.98 -34.12
CA SER A 6 -22.32 14.70 -33.40
C SER A 6 -21.27 13.68 -32.93
N PHE A 7 -20.10 13.66 -33.56
CA PHE A 7 -18.94 12.95 -33.05
C PHE A 7 -18.37 13.75 -31.89
N ILE A 8 -18.61 13.29 -30.66
CA ILE A 8 -17.94 13.80 -29.47
C ILE A 8 -16.56 13.13 -29.41
N PRO A 9 -15.45 13.87 -29.50
CA PRO A 9 -14.14 13.29 -29.24
C PRO A 9 -14.05 12.98 -27.74
N VAL A 10 -14.09 11.69 -27.40
CA VAL A 10 -13.74 11.21 -26.07
C VAL A 10 -12.25 11.47 -25.89
N LEU A 11 -11.93 12.56 -25.20
CA LEU A 11 -10.61 12.80 -24.63
C LEU A 11 -10.34 11.68 -23.61
N ILE A 12 -9.65 10.64 -24.08
CA ILE A 12 -9.04 9.63 -23.21
C ILE A 12 -7.91 10.35 -22.48
N ALA A 13 -8.22 10.89 -21.29
CA ALA A 13 -7.19 11.27 -20.34
C ALA A 13 -6.44 9.99 -19.97
N LEU A 14 -5.28 9.78 -20.59
CA LEU A 14 -4.27 8.85 -20.13
C LEU A 14 -3.84 9.36 -18.75
N SER A 15 -4.52 8.90 -17.70
CA SER A 15 -4.02 8.94 -16.35
C SER A 15 -2.71 8.15 -16.35
N GLY A 16 -1.61 8.86 -16.59
CA GLY A 16 -0.27 8.28 -16.55
C GLY A 16 -0.16 7.47 -15.27
N CYS A 17 0.08 6.16 -15.41
CA CYS A 17 0.22 5.26 -14.28
C CYS A 17 1.40 5.73 -13.44
N ALA A 18 1.11 6.54 -12.42
CA ALA A 18 2.12 7.02 -11.52
C ALA A 18 2.72 5.77 -10.82
N PRO A 19 4.06 5.63 -10.76
CA PRO A 19 4.69 4.38 -10.34
C PRO A 19 4.25 4.00 -8.92
N THR A 20 3.72 2.79 -8.76
CA THR A 20 3.33 2.25 -7.46
C THR A 20 4.58 1.95 -6.64
N PRO A 21 4.68 2.41 -5.38
CA PRO A 21 5.78 2.05 -4.49
C PRO A 21 5.95 0.53 -4.39
N ARG A 22 7.19 0.04 -4.34
CA ARG A 22 7.52 -1.37 -4.07
C ARG A 22 8.31 -1.51 -2.78
N ILE A 23 8.17 -2.66 -2.13
CA ILE A 23 9.02 -3.04 -0.99
C ILE A 23 10.42 -3.39 -1.52
N VAL A 24 11.44 -2.65 -1.07
CA VAL A 24 12.85 -2.90 -1.43
C VAL A 24 13.62 -3.58 -0.30
N ARG A 25 13.17 -3.44 0.95
CA ARG A 25 13.79 -4.08 2.11
C ARG A 25 12.77 -4.32 3.22
N ILE A 26 12.89 -5.48 3.86
CA ILE A 26 12.15 -5.86 5.07
C ILE A 26 13.16 -6.11 6.17
N GLN A 27 12.93 -5.57 7.36
CA GLN A 27 13.80 -5.80 8.52
C GLN A 27 12.99 -5.71 9.82
N ALA A 28 13.40 -6.46 10.84
CA ALA A 28 12.91 -6.27 12.19
C ALA A 28 13.68 -5.10 12.85
N GLN A 29 12.97 -4.20 13.52
CA GLN A 29 13.56 -3.07 14.23
C GLN A 29 12.62 -2.61 15.35
N ASN A 30 13.14 -2.51 16.58
CA ASN A 30 12.37 -2.06 17.76
C ASN A 30 11.02 -2.80 17.90
N ASP A 31 11.04 -4.13 17.83
CA ASP A 31 9.86 -5.02 17.87
C ASP A 31 8.85 -4.87 16.71
N ASP A 32 9.09 -3.96 15.76
CA ASP A 32 8.31 -3.79 14.55
C ASP A 32 8.94 -4.51 13.35
N LEU A 33 8.12 -4.92 12.39
CA LEU A 33 8.55 -5.24 11.03
C LEU A 33 8.51 -3.98 10.17
N VAL A 34 9.68 -3.50 9.74
CA VAL A 34 9.83 -2.28 8.93
C VAL A 34 10.00 -2.65 7.46
N LEU A 35 9.13 -2.09 6.63
CA LEU A 35 9.11 -2.19 5.18
C LEU A 35 9.63 -0.88 4.60
N ASN A 36 10.77 -0.91 3.91
CA ASN A 36 11.30 0.25 3.20
C ASN A 36 10.78 0.24 1.76
N LEU A 37 10.32 1.39 1.30
CA LEU A 37 9.67 1.56 0.01
C LEU A 37 10.50 2.41 -0.92
N ALA A 38 10.45 2.08 -2.20
CA ALA A 38 11.02 2.89 -3.27
C ALA A 38 10.12 2.85 -4.51
N THR A 39 10.23 3.86 -5.36
CA THR A 39 9.85 3.78 -6.77
C THR A 39 11.01 3.18 -7.56
N GLU A 40 10.94 3.18 -8.89
CA GLU A 40 12.08 2.79 -9.72
C GLU A 40 13.29 3.69 -9.56
N THR A 41 13.06 4.97 -9.24
CA THR A 41 14.08 6.02 -9.32
C THR A 41 14.57 6.50 -7.96
N HIS A 42 13.80 6.34 -6.88
CA HIS A 42 14.22 6.80 -5.55
C HIS A 42 13.50 6.08 -4.40
N PRO A 43 14.13 6.01 -3.20
CA PRO A 43 13.42 5.70 -1.96
C PRO A 43 12.24 6.64 -1.76
N CYS A 44 11.13 6.14 -1.24
CA CYS A 44 9.92 6.96 -1.14
C CYS A 44 9.06 6.72 0.11
N GLY A 45 9.47 5.87 1.04
CA GLY A 45 8.74 5.75 2.29
C GLY A 45 9.11 4.56 3.15
N THR A 46 8.41 4.46 4.28
CA THR A 46 8.50 3.35 5.21
C THR A 46 7.12 3.00 5.75
N ILE A 47 6.92 1.71 6.04
CA ILE A 47 5.78 1.19 6.79
C ILE A 47 6.35 0.38 7.94
N SER A 48 6.02 0.73 9.18
CA SER A 48 6.32 -0.08 10.36
C SER A 48 5.06 -0.82 10.79
N LEU A 49 5.15 -2.14 10.80
CA LEU A 49 4.12 -3.03 11.30
C LEU A 49 4.51 -3.46 12.71
N GLY A 50 3.87 -2.88 13.71
CA GLY A 50 4.05 -3.22 15.12
C GLY A 50 2.85 -4.00 15.67
N ALA A 51 3.06 -4.68 16.80
CA ALA A 51 2.03 -5.54 17.40
C ALA A 51 0.78 -4.73 17.77
N GLU A 52 0.97 -3.51 18.26
CA GLU A 52 -0.11 -2.62 18.68
C GLU A 52 -0.49 -1.58 17.63
N ARG A 53 0.43 -1.21 16.73
CA ARG A 53 0.26 -0.09 15.81
C ARG A 53 0.84 -0.37 14.44
N ILE A 54 0.23 0.21 13.42
CA ILE A 54 0.83 0.34 12.09
C ILE A 54 1.08 1.82 11.84
N SER A 55 2.33 2.16 11.56
CA SER A 55 2.72 3.51 11.16
C SER A 55 3.31 3.50 9.76
N TYR A 56 3.08 4.56 8.99
CA TYR A 56 3.67 4.70 7.67
C TYR A 56 3.89 6.16 7.28
N ILE A 57 4.88 6.37 6.42
CA ILE A 57 5.10 7.59 5.65
C ILE A 57 5.39 7.14 4.22
N ILE A 58 4.55 7.52 3.27
CA ILE A 58 4.70 7.21 1.84
C ILE A 58 4.63 8.53 1.08
N ALA A 59 5.76 9.00 0.58
CA ALA A 59 5.87 10.29 -0.09
C ALA A 59 5.66 10.19 -1.62
N CYS A 60 5.76 8.99 -2.19
CA CYS A 60 5.45 8.72 -3.60
C CYS A 60 3.94 8.63 -3.84
N THR A 61 3.50 9.05 -5.03
CA THR A 61 2.23 8.83 -5.79
C THR A 61 0.93 8.57 -5.02
N GLN A 62 0.89 7.64 -4.07
CA GLN A 62 -0.23 7.45 -3.16
C GLN A 62 -0.30 8.49 -2.04
N GLY A 63 0.85 9.01 -1.56
CA GLY A 63 0.92 10.09 -0.58
C GLY A 63 0.20 9.80 0.73
N GLY A 64 0.91 9.63 1.86
CA GLY A 64 0.21 9.48 3.12
C GLY A 64 1.11 9.27 4.32
N LYS A 65 0.63 9.74 5.46
CA LYS A 65 1.22 9.45 6.76
C LYS A 65 0.11 9.09 7.73
N ALA A 66 0.26 7.98 8.42
CA ALA A 66 -0.62 7.64 9.53
C ALA A 66 0.13 6.89 10.62
N ASN A 67 -0.44 6.93 11.81
CA ASN A 67 -0.06 6.08 12.92
C ASN A 67 -1.36 5.55 13.53
N LEU A 68 -1.72 4.31 13.21
CA LEU A 68 -3.03 3.73 13.50
C LEU A 68 -2.91 2.54 14.44
N PRO A 69 -3.90 2.27 15.30
CA PRO A 69 -3.98 1.01 16.02
C PRO A 69 -3.96 -0.19 15.06
N ARG A 70 -3.26 -1.27 15.41
CA ARG A 70 -3.10 -2.44 14.55
C ARG A 70 -4.44 -3.07 14.17
N HIS A 71 -5.37 -3.12 15.13
CA HIS A 71 -6.72 -3.68 14.95
C HIS A 71 -7.62 -2.83 14.03
N SER A 72 -7.30 -1.55 13.83
CA SER A 72 -8.08 -0.68 12.94
C SER A 72 -7.65 -0.79 11.48
N VAL A 73 -6.68 -1.65 11.15
CA VAL A 73 -6.10 -1.81 9.81
C VAL A 73 -6.17 -3.26 9.36
N ARG A 74 -6.83 -3.50 8.22
CA ARG A 74 -6.84 -4.79 7.54
C ARG A 74 -5.75 -4.80 6.47
N LEU A 75 -4.87 -5.78 6.53
CA LEU A 75 -3.83 -6.01 5.52
C LEU A 75 -4.30 -7.15 4.62
N ASN A 76 -4.41 -6.86 3.33
CA ASN A 76 -4.96 -7.76 2.32
C ASN A 76 -3.91 -8.08 1.27
N TRP A 77 -3.93 -9.33 0.80
CA TRP A 77 -3.17 -9.74 -0.37
C TRP A 77 -3.96 -9.42 -1.64
N GLN A 78 -3.33 -8.65 -2.53
CA GLN A 78 -3.74 -8.55 -3.93
C GLN A 78 -2.59 -9.09 -4.78
N ALA A 79 -2.88 -9.59 -5.99
CA ALA A 79 -1.85 -10.19 -6.84
C ALA A 79 -0.67 -9.23 -7.06
N GLY A 80 0.49 -9.54 -6.45
CA GLY A 80 1.70 -8.70 -6.50
C GLY A 80 1.70 -7.46 -5.61
N GLU A 81 0.72 -7.30 -4.71
CA GLU A 81 0.54 -6.10 -3.90
C GLU A 81 0.11 -6.40 -2.46
N LEU A 82 0.66 -5.64 -1.53
CA LEU A 82 0.18 -5.50 -0.16
C LEU A 82 -0.70 -4.25 -0.10
N ALA A 83 -1.99 -4.44 0.18
CA ALA A 83 -2.94 -3.35 0.36
C ALA A 83 -3.40 -3.25 1.81
N ALA A 84 -3.64 -2.04 2.28
CA ALA A 84 -4.20 -1.75 3.59
C ALA A 84 -5.51 -0.99 3.46
N THR A 85 -6.49 -1.36 4.26
CA THR A 85 -7.76 -0.64 4.41
C THR A 85 -8.08 -0.44 5.88
N ARG A 86 -8.90 0.57 6.21
CA ARG A 86 -9.45 0.69 7.54
C ARG A 86 -10.43 -0.46 7.83
N ALA A 87 -10.37 -1.00 9.04
CA ALA A 87 -11.16 -2.16 9.44
C ALA A 87 -12.65 -1.85 9.66
N ASP A 88 -12.98 -0.60 9.97
CA ASP A 88 -14.32 -0.12 10.30
C ASP A 88 -15.16 0.19 9.05
N ASN A 89 -14.57 0.83 8.04
CA ASN A 89 -15.29 1.34 6.87
C ASN A 89 -14.67 0.96 5.52
N GLY A 90 -13.55 0.21 5.52
CA GLY A 90 -12.91 -0.27 4.30
C GLY A 90 -12.16 0.80 3.50
N ILE A 91 -12.04 2.03 3.99
CA ILE A 91 -11.32 3.11 3.30
C ILE A 91 -9.87 2.66 3.00
N PRO A 92 -9.38 2.77 1.75
CA PRO A 92 -7.99 2.48 1.41
C PRO A 92 -7.00 3.37 2.16
N LEU A 93 -5.92 2.78 2.66
CA LEU A 93 -4.85 3.47 3.38
C LEU A 93 -3.57 3.54 2.56
N PHE A 94 -3.09 2.41 2.06
CA PHE A 94 -1.94 2.33 1.16
C PHE A 94 -2.00 1.05 0.33
N ARG A 95 -1.21 1.02 -0.75
CA ARG A 95 -0.97 -0.18 -1.56
C ARG A 95 0.44 -0.16 -2.11
N VAL A 96 1.23 -1.18 -1.80
CA VAL A 96 2.63 -1.28 -2.24
C VAL A 96 2.84 -2.60 -2.97
N ARG A 97 3.66 -2.59 -4.02
CA ARG A 97 4.08 -3.79 -4.72
C ARG A 97 4.95 -4.65 -3.81
N CYS A 98 4.66 -5.95 -3.77
CA CYS A 98 5.46 -6.94 -3.06
C CYS A 98 5.45 -8.27 -3.80
N ASN A 99 6.56 -8.99 -3.76
CA ASN A 99 6.60 -10.37 -4.25
C ASN A 99 6.05 -11.35 -3.21
N ARG A 100 5.89 -12.62 -3.61
CA ARG A 100 5.32 -13.66 -2.74
C ARG A 100 6.14 -13.85 -1.45
N THR A 101 7.46 -13.93 -1.55
CA THR A 101 8.36 -14.12 -0.41
C THR A 101 8.23 -12.99 0.61
N GLN A 102 8.18 -11.75 0.15
CA GLN A 102 8.00 -10.57 1.01
C GLN A 102 6.65 -10.63 1.73
N PHE A 103 5.59 -11.01 1.02
CA PHE A 103 4.28 -11.18 1.63
C PHE A 103 4.28 -12.27 2.70
N ASP A 104 4.90 -13.42 2.42
CA ASP A 104 4.97 -14.53 3.36
C ASP A 104 5.77 -14.14 4.64
N GLN A 105 6.81 -13.32 4.51
CA GLN A 105 7.52 -12.74 5.68
C GLN A 105 6.60 -11.83 6.52
N ILE A 106 5.85 -10.96 5.87
CA ILE A 106 4.90 -10.06 6.54
C ILE A 106 3.81 -10.86 7.25
N LYS A 107 3.27 -11.88 6.58
CA LYS A 107 2.25 -12.76 7.14
C LYS A 107 2.79 -13.57 8.32
N ALA A 108 3.99 -14.12 8.22
CA ALA A 108 4.64 -14.84 9.31
C ALA A 108 4.81 -13.94 10.54
N TRP A 109 5.29 -12.71 10.35
CA TRP A 109 5.41 -11.74 11.43
C TRP A 109 4.06 -11.42 12.07
N GLN A 110 2.98 -11.25 11.29
CA GLN A 110 1.64 -11.02 11.82
C GLN A 110 1.09 -12.18 12.66
N HIS A 111 1.47 -13.41 12.34
CA HIS A 111 1.06 -14.59 13.12
C HIS A 111 1.92 -14.80 14.37
N ALA A 112 3.19 -14.41 14.32
CA ALA A 112 4.13 -14.51 15.44
C ALA A 112 4.00 -13.34 16.43
N ALA A 113 3.56 -12.17 15.97
CA ALA A 113 3.30 -11.04 16.84
C ALA A 113 2.27 -11.46 17.90
N PRO A 114 2.54 -11.23 19.20
CA PRO A 114 1.66 -11.66 20.26
C PRO A 114 0.27 -11.08 20.01
N LYS A 115 -0.71 -11.98 19.87
CA LYS A 115 -2.12 -11.59 19.89
C LYS A 115 -2.39 -11.09 21.31
N GLN A 116 -2.76 -9.83 21.44
CA GLN A 116 -3.35 -9.33 22.68
C GLN A 116 -4.63 -10.12 22.99
#